data_AF-A0A513ZS84-F1
#
_entry.id   AF-A0A513ZS84-F1
#
_cell.length_a   1.000
_cell.length_b   1.000
_cell.length_c   1.000
_cell.angle_alpha   90.00
_cell.angle_beta   90.00
_cell.angle_gamma   90.00
#
_symmetry.space_group_name_H-M   'P 1'
#
loop_
_entity.id
_entity.type
_entity.pdbx_description
1 polymer ?
#
loop_
_entity_poly.entity_id
_entity_poly.type
_entity_poly.pdbx_seq_one_letter_code
_entity_poly.pdbx_strand_id
1 'polypeptide(L)'
;MKVTTALIALSSFAHLGLCEVGVVTSYKPPYLPTKCFGSDQTQFPPGNLFAAAGPALWYNGAACGRHYELRCLNTIHGVGKCLPGSVNVRIVEGRLGNRSPVLSLSQDAAKLIYTGGGTFKAEYKDAIGA
;
A
#
# COMPACT_ATOMS: atom_id res chain seq x y z
N MET A 1 54.39 -11.34 -14.98
CA MET A 1 53.28 -11.55 -14.02
C MET A 1 52.32 -10.38 -14.19
N LYS A 2 51.16 -10.58 -14.82
CA LYS A 2 50.16 -9.52 -15.02
C LYS A 2 49.16 -9.62 -13.86
N VAL A 3 49.24 -8.70 -12.92
CA VAL A 3 48.26 -8.58 -11.82
C VAL A 3 47.04 -7.87 -12.40
N THR A 4 46.03 -8.63 -12.77
CA THR A 4 44.71 -8.09 -13.10
C THR A 4 43.96 -7.84 -11.79
N THR A 5 44.03 -6.59 -11.31
CA THR A 5 43.24 -6.12 -10.18
C THR A 5 41.75 -6.13 -10.56
N ALA A 6 41.03 -7.13 -10.10
CA ALA A 6 39.57 -7.19 -10.22
C ALA A 6 38.94 -6.26 -9.18
N LEU A 7 38.38 -5.14 -9.64
CA LEU A 7 37.50 -4.29 -8.84
C LEU A 7 36.17 -5.02 -8.62
N ILE A 8 36.05 -5.77 -7.53
CA ILE A 8 34.77 -6.27 -7.04
C ILE A 8 34.08 -5.10 -6.33
N ALA A 9 33.34 -4.29 -7.07
CA ALA A 9 32.40 -3.34 -6.49
C ALA A 9 31.21 -4.13 -5.91
N LEU A 10 31.32 -4.53 -4.65
CA LEU A 10 30.16 -4.96 -3.87
C LEU A 10 29.25 -3.74 -3.69
N SER A 11 28.29 -3.56 -4.60
CA SER A 11 27.18 -2.64 -4.42
C SER A 11 26.32 -3.16 -3.27
N SER A 12 26.67 -2.79 -2.05
CA SER A 12 25.76 -2.82 -0.92
C SER A 12 24.64 -1.84 -1.23
N PHE A 13 23.61 -2.33 -1.95
CA PHE A 13 22.31 -1.68 -1.98
C PHE A 13 21.78 -1.71 -0.55
N ALA A 14 22.14 -0.70 0.23
CA ALA A 14 21.40 -0.39 1.43
C ALA A 14 19.94 -0.27 1.00
N HIS A 15 19.08 -1.14 1.51
CA HIS A 15 17.63 -1.01 1.37
C HIS A 15 17.24 0.25 2.14
N LEU A 16 17.48 1.42 1.54
CA LEU A 16 16.84 2.66 1.92
C LEU A 16 15.36 2.35 1.79
N GLY A 17 14.67 2.22 2.93
CA GLY A 17 13.22 2.07 2.98
C GLY A 17 12.59 3.31 2.39
N LEU A 18 12.50 3.34 1.06
CA LEU A 18 12.00 4.46 0.29
C LEU A 18 10.51 4.59 0.58
N CYS A 19 10.15 5.60 1.35
CA CYS A 19 8.77 6.05 1.44
C CYS A 19 8.38 6.72 0.13
N GLU A 20 7.39 6.18 -0.54
CA GLU A 20 6.76 6.78 -1.71
C GLU A 20 5.54 7.59 -1.28
N VAL A 21 5.16 8.61 -2.05
CA VAL A 21 3.97 9.43 -1.77
C VAL A 21 2.94 9.21 -2.87
N GLY A 22 1.71 8.92 -2.47
CA GLY A 22 0.63 8.69 -3.42
C GLY A 22 -0.73 9.14 -2.93
N VAL A 23 -1.67 9.18 -3.87
CA VAL A 23 -3.09 9.41 -3.58
C VAL A 23 -3.71 8.11 -3.08
N VAL A 24 -4.33 8.15 -1.92
CA VAL A 24 -5.01 7.04 -1.26
C VAL A 24 -6.48 7.38 -1.06
N THR A 25 -7.34 6.38 -0.99
CA THR A 25 -8.77 6.54 -0.66
C THR A 25 -9.25 5.43 0.25
N SER A 26 -10.50 5.50 0.69
CA SER A 26 -11.21 4.38 1.31
C SER A 26 -12.25 3.80 0.34
N TYR A 27 -12.47 2.48 0.35
CA TYR A 27 -13.53 1.85 -0.42
C TYR A 27 -14.47 1.03 0.45
N LYS A 28 -15.71 0.89 -0.01
CA LYS A 28 -16.83 0.29 0.71
C LYS A 28 -17.03 -1.16 0.29
N PRO A 29 -17.64 -2.01 1.15
CA PRO A 29 -18.12 -3.32 0.74
C PRO A 29 -19.14 -3.23 -0.40
N PRO A 30 -19.39 -4.34 -1.13
CA PRO A 30 -18.88 -5.69 -0.87
C PRO A 30 -17.38 -5.83 -1.19
N TYR A 31 -16.65 -6.56 -0.32
CA TYR A 31 -15.21 -6.77 -0.47
C TYR A 31 -14.84 -8.05 -1.23
N LEU A 32 -15.81 -8.95 -1.43
CA LEU A 32 -15.63 -10.19 -2.17
C LEU A 32 -16.45 -10.16 -3.46
N PRO A 33 -16.03 -10.89 -4.51
CA PRO A 33 -14.75 -11.58 -4.63
C PRO A 33 -13.61 -10.58 -4.88
N THR A 34 -12.38 -10.94 -4.48
CA THR A 34 -11.20 -10.15 -4.80
C THR A 34 -10.41 -10.71 -5.99
N LYS A 35 -9.61 -9.87 -6.65
CA LYS A 35 -8.67 -10.35 -7.68
C LYS A 35 -7.54 -11.25 -7.14
N CYS A 36 -7.15 -11.14 -5.87
CA CYS A 36 -6.04 -11.95 -5.35
C CYS A 36 -6.47 -13.34 -4.92
N PHE A 37 -7.58 -13.44 -4.17
CA PHE A 37 -7.94 -14.69 -3.48
C PHE A 37 -9.43 -15.05 -3.68
N GLY A 38 -10.11 -14.42 -4.64
CA GLY A 38 -11.48 -14.75 -5.01
C GLY A 38 -12.45 -14.56 -3.84
N SER A 39 -13.29 -15.57 -3.60
CA SER A 39 -14.33 -15.55 -2.56
C SER A 39 -13.85 -16.03 -1.17
N ASP A 40 -12.55 -16.29 -0.99
CA ASP A 40 -12.00 -16.77 0.28
C ASP A 40 -12.11 -15.69 1.37
N GLN A 41 -12.94 -15.90 2.38
CA GLN A 41 -13.11 -14.95 3.48
C GLN A 41 -11.87 -14.85 4.38
N THR A 42 -11.02 -15.88 4.41
CA THR A 42 -9.82 -15.94 5.28
C THR A 42 -8.70 -15.02 4.81
N GLN A 43 -8.85 -14.39 3.63
CA GLN A 43 -7.88 -13.43 3.11
C GLN A 43 -7.80 -12.12 3.91
N PHE A 44 -8.87 -11.76 4.62
CA PHE A 44 -8.95 -10.51 5.37
C PHE A 44 -8.22 -10.64 6.73
N PRO A 45 -7.21 -9.79 7.01
CA PRO A 45 -6.52 -9.81 8.28
C PRO A 45 -7.40 -9.27 9.43
N PRO A 46 -7.03 -9.51 10.70
CA PRO A 46 -7.73 -8.98 11.86
C PRO A 46 -7.97 -7.46 11.76
N GLY A 47 -9.14 -7.01 12.20
CA GLY A 47 -9.54 -5.61 12.11
C GLY A 47 -9.78 -5.11 10.68
N ASN A 48 -9.91 -6.01 9.70
CA ASN A 48 -10.10 -5.68 8.29
C ASN A 48 -9.00 -4.76 7.74
N LEU A 49 -7.76 -4.93 8.19
CA LEU A 49 -6.65 -4.07 7.79
C LEU A 49 -6.07 -4.47 6.42
N PHE A 50 -6.83 -4.20 5.36
CA PHE A 50 -6.47 -4.54 3.98
C PHE A 50 -6.67 -3.38 3.01
N ALA A 51 -6.14 -3.54 1.81
CA ALA A 51 -6.26 -2.56 0.73
C ALA A 51 -6.37 -3.22 -0.67
N ALA A 52 -6.88 -2.43 -1.61
CA ALA A 52 -6.80 -2.69 -3.03
C ALA A 52 -5.65 -1.87 -3.65
N ALA A 53 -4.79 -2.50 -4.43
CA ALA A 53 -3.69 -1.85 -5.14
C ALA A 53 -4.13 -1.23 -6.47
N GLY A 54 -3.69 -0.01 -6.74
CA GLY A 54 -3.85 0.66 -8.02
C GLY A 54 -2.90 0.11 -9.10
N PRO A 55 -3.03 0.55 -10.37
CA PRO A 55 -2.21 0.06 -11.49
C PRO A 55 -0.71 0.16 -11.24
N ALA A 56 -0.26 1.23 -10.56
CA ALA A 56 1.15 1.47 -10.26
C ALA A 56 1.77 0.43 -9.30
N LEU A 57 0.96 -0.17 -8.43
CA LEU A 57 1.42 -1.21 -7.50
C LEU A 57 0.97 -2.61 -7.89
N TRP A 58 -0.05 -2.75 -8.74
CA TRP A 58 -0.69 -4.05 -8.98
C TRP A 58 0.26 -5.12 -9.55
N TYR A 59 1.13 -4.73 -10.50
CA TYR A 59 2.11 -5.60 -11.16
C TYR A 59 1.53 -6.98 -11.55
N ASN A 60 0.39 -6.98 -12.24
CA ASN A 60 -0.32 -8.19 -12.66
C ASN A 60 -0.57 -9.21 -11.51
N GLY A 61 -0.89 -8.71 -10.32
CA GLY A 61 -1.16 -9.54 -9.14
C GLY A 61 0.07 -9.82 -8.27
N ALA A 62 1.28 -9.38 -8.65
CA ALA A 62 2.46 -9.52 -7.79
C ALA A 62 2.34 -8.74 -6.46
N ALA A 63 1.41 -7.79 -6.36
CA ALA A 63 1.10 -7.14 -5.10
C ALA A 63 0.32 -8.00 -4.10
N CYS A 64 -0.34 -9.07 -4.55
CA CYS A 64 -1.21 -9.87 -3.69
C CYS A 64 -0.48 -10.41 -2.45
N GLY A 65 -1.05 -10.16 -1.27
CA GLY A 65 -0.49 -10.57 0.01
C GLY A 65 0.66 -9.70 0.54
N ARG A 66 1.19 -8.74 -0.23
CA ARG A 66 2.17 -7.77 0.26
C ARG A 66 1.56 -6.88 1.33
N HIS A 67 2.40 -6.39 2.23
CA HIS A 67 2.00 -5.44 3.27
C HIS A 67 2.62 -4.08 3.01
N TYR A 68 1.83 -3.04 3.23
CA TYR A 68 2.29 -1.65 3.16
C TYR A 68 2.02 -0.97 4.49
N GLU A 69 3.00 -0.24 4.99
CA GLU A 69 2.81 0.73 6.07
C GLU A 69 2.43 2.07 5.43
N LEU A 70 1.34 2.69 5.88
CA LEU A 70 0.88 3.99 5.40
C LEU A 70 0.75 5.00 6.52
N ARG A 71 1.09 6.26 6.22
CA ARG A 71 0.82 7.42 7.06
C ARG A 71 0.20 8.55 6.26
N CYS A 72 -0.89 9.11 6.78
CA CYS A 72 -1.59 10.23 6.15
C CYS A 72 -0.73 11.50 6.23
N LEU A 73 -0.59 12.20 5.10
CA LEU A 73 0.14 13.48 5.00
C LEU A 73 -0.83 14.66 5.00
N ASN A 74 -1.80 14.65 4.08
CA ASN A 74 -2.80 15.71 3.98
C ASN A 74 -4.06 15.24 3.22
N THR A 75 -5.18 15.92 3.44
CA THR A 75 -6.42 15.71 2.69
C THR A 75 -6.30 16.24 1.24
N ILE A 76 -7.03 15.63 0.30
CA ILE A 76 -7.15 16.10 -1.09
C ILE A 76 -8.63 16.37 -1.35
N HIS A 77 -9.00 17.64 -1.54
CA HIS A 77 -10.36 18.08 -1.88
C HIS A 77 -11.46 17.57 -0.92
N GLY A 78 -11.19 17.52 0.40
CA GLY A 78 -12.15 17.07 1.39
C GLY A 78 -11.93 17.69 2.79
N VAL A 79 -12.92 17.54 3.66
CA VAL A 79 -12.94 18.12 5.02
C VAL A 79 -12.30 17.24 6.11
N GLY A 80 -11.80 16.06 5.74
CA GLY A 80 -11.14 15.15 6.67
C GLY A 80 -9.78 15.65 7.15
N LYS A 81 -9.33 15.10 8.28
CA LYS A 81 -8.02 15.38 8.88
C LYS A 81 -7.19 14.11 8.98
N CYS A 82 -5.89 14.23 8.78
CA CYS A 82 -4.96 13.15 9.09
C CYS A 82 -4.90 12.94 10.60
N LEU A 83 -4.92 11.68 11.01
CA LEU A 83 -4.68 11.26 12.38
C LEU A 83 -3.19 10.93 12.55
N PRO A 84 -2.63 11.10 13.76
CA PRO A 84 -1.27 10.68 14.03
C PRO A 84 -1.14 9.15 13.94
N GLY A 85 0.03 8.68 13.52
CA GLY A 85 0.36 7.25 13.44
C GLY A 85 0.38 6.70 12.01
N SER A 86 0.51 5.38 11.94
CA SER A 86 0.57 4.60 10.70
C SER A 86 -0.38 3.41 10.76
N VAL A 87 -0.75 2.87 9.61
CA VAL A 87 -1.50 1.61 9.49
C VAL A 87 -0.76 0.64 8.57
N ASN A 88 -0.65 -0.62 8.98
CA ASN A 88 -0.19 -1.70 8.12
C ASN A 88 -1.38 -2.39 7.47
N VAL A 89 -1.35 -2.51 6.13
CA VAL A 89 -2.44 -3.15 5.38
C VAL A 89 -1.93 -4.25 4.47
N ARG A 90 -2.70 -5.34 4.37
CA ARG A 90 -2.46 -6.42 3.40
C ARG A 90 -3.15 -6.11 2.06
N ILE A 91 -2.47 -6.33 0.95
CA ILE A 91 -3.11 -6.23 -0.36
C ILE A 91 -3.92 -7.49 -0.65
N VAL A 92 -5.22 -7.30 -0.91
CA VAL A 92 -6.15 -8.39 -1.22
C VAL A 92 -6.87 -8.18 -2.57
N GLU A 93 -6.82 -6.98 -3.15
CA GLU A 93 -7.56 -6.62 -4.36
C GLU A 93 -6.71 -5.72 -5.29
N GLY A 94 -7.05 -5.66 -6.58
CA GLY A 94 -6.54 -4.71 -7.56
C GLY A 94 -7.66 -3.80 -8.10
N ARG A 95 -7.50 -2.48 -7.94
CA ARG A 95 -8.39 -1.46 -8.50
C ARG A 95 -7.72 -0.82 -9.72
N LEU A 96 -8.03 -1.32 -10.91
CA LEU A 96 -7.20 -1.09 -12.11
C LEU A 96 -7.73 -0.05 -13.11
N GLY A 97 -8.68 0.80 -12.70
CA GLY A 97 -9.14 1.91 -13.54
C GLY A 97 -8.07 3.00 -13.71
N ASN A 98 -8.12 3.75 -14.81
CA ASN A 98 -7.17 4.83 -15.14
C ASN A 98 -7.08 5.97 -14.10
N ARG A 99 -8.13 6.17 -13.30
CA ARG A 99 -8.19 7.17 -12.22
C ARG A 99 -8.04 6.55 -10.82
N SER A 100 -7.57 5.31 -10.75
CA SER A 100 -7.46 4.63 -9.46
C SER A 100 -6.31 5.22 -8.64
N PRO A 101 -6.51 5.46 -7.34
CA PRO A 101 -5.45 5.84 -6.42
C PRO A 101 -4.42 4.72 -6.30
N VAL A 102 -3.27 5.03 -5.72
CA VAL A 102 -2.19 4.04 -5.53
C VAL A 102 -2.63 2.90 -4.62
N LEU A 103 -3.40 3.23 -3.57
CA LEU A 103 -4.02 2.31 -2.65
C LEU A 103 -5.45 2.76 -2.33
N SER A 104 -6.38 1.83 -2.24
CA SER A 104 -7.71 2.03 -1.68
C SER A 104 -7.82 1.18 -0.42
N LEU A 105 -7.90 1.80 0.75
CA LEU A 105 -7.96 1.09 2.04
C LEU A 105 -9.37 0.61 2.33
N SER A 106 -9.50 -0.46 3.12
CA SER A 106 -10.76 -0.77 3.78
C SER A 106 -11.23 0.41 4.64
N GLN A 107 -12.52 0.49 4.94
CA GLN A 107 -13.03 1.55 5.80
C GLN A 107 -12.43 1.50 7.21
N ASP A 108 -12.14 0.31 7.73
CA ASP A 108 -11.58 0.13 9.07
C ASP A 108 -10.11 0.56 9.12
N ALA A 109 -9.31 0.23 8.10
CA ALA A 109 -7.93 0.71 7.99
C ALA A 109 -7.85 2.23 7.80
N ALA A 110 -8.71 2.79 6.93
CA ALA A 110 -8.67 4.23 6.64
C ALA A 110 -8.95 5.10 7.87
N LYS A 111 -9.90 4.69 8.71
CA LYS A 111 -10.30 5.45 9.91
C LYS A 111 -9.20 5.54 10.97
N LEU A 112 -8.18 4.68 10.91
CA LEU A 112 -7.03 4.75 11.81
C LEU A 112 -6.10 5.92 11.50
N ILE A 113 -6.05 6.36 10.23
CA ILE A 113 -5.12 7.41 9.79
C ILE A 113 -5.81 8.64 9.19
N TYR A 114 -7.12 8.59 8.92
CA TYR A 114 -7.86 9.68 8.28
C TYR A 114 -9.33 9.72 8.70
N THR A 115 -9.83 10.91 9.09
CA THR A 115 -11.21 11.06 9.59
C THR A 115 -12.25 11.30 8.50
N GLY A 116 -11.84 11.64 7.28
CA GLY A 116 -12.75 12.01 6.20
C GLY A 116 -13.13 10.87 5.27
N GLY A 117 -14.01 11.19 4.32
CA GLY A 117 -14.23 10.40 3.11
C GLY A 117 -13.39 10.91 1.93
N GLY A 118 -13.36 10.16 0.84
CA GLY A 118 -12.70 10.57 -0.40
C GLY A 118 -11.21 10.27 -0.42
N THR A 119 -10.43 11.15 -1.06
CA THR A 119 -8.99 10.96 -1.31
C THR A 119 -8.13 11.78 -0.37
N PHE A 120 -6.97 11.23 0.00
CA PHE A 120 -5.94 11.91 0.77
C PHE A 120 -4.55 11.53 0.23
N LYS A 121 -3.53 12.35 0.50
CA LYS A 121 -2.13 11.98 0.24
C LYS A 121 -1.61 11.20 1.44
N ALA A 122 -0.90 10.13 1.17
CA ALA A 122 -0.18 9.38 2.19
C ALA A 122 1.23 9.05 1.69
N GLU A 123 2.15 8.97 2.64
CA GLU A 123 3.39 8.24 2.44
C GLU A 123 3.12 6.75 2.68
N TYR A 124 3.74 5.90 1.87
CA TYR A 124 3.66 4.45 2.01
C TYR A 124 5.00 3.80 1.69
N LYS A 125 5.25 2.65 2.31
CA LYS A 125 6.43 1.82 2.04
C LYS A 125 6.06 0.35 2.19
N ASP A 126 6.76 -0.50 1.45
CA ASP A 126 6.66 -1.95 1.66
C ASP A 126 7.09 -2.30 3.09
N ALA A 127 6.21 -2.98 3.82
CA ALA A 127 6.51 -3.55 5.11
C ALA A 127 7.20 -4.91 4.90
N ILE A 128 8.46 -4.88 4.46
CA ILE A 128 9.29 -6.09 4.39
C ILE A 128 9.67 -6.46 5.82
N GLY A 129 9.05 -7.51 6.36
CA GLY A 129 9.45 -8.17 7.61
C GLY A 129 9.68 -7.22 8.79
N ALA A 130 8.59 -6.80 9.44
CA ALA A 130 8.67 -6.46 10.87
C ALA A 130 8.87 -7.73 11.70
#